data_AF-A0A252EAM2-F1
#
_entry.id   AF-A0A252EAM2-F1
#
_cell.length_a   1.000
_cell.length_b   1.000
_cell.length_c   1.000
_cell.angle_alpha   90.00
_cell.angle_beta   90.00
_cell.angle_gamma   90.00
#
_symmetry.space_group_name_H-M   'P 1'
#
loop_
_entity.id
_entity.type
_entity.pdbx_description
1 polymer ?
#
loop_
_entity_poly.entity_id
_entity_poly.type
_entity_poly.pdbx_seq_one_letter_code
_entity_poly.pdbx_strand_id
1 'polypeptide(L)'
;MFSWFRGSFVKSSLLALGVLAATLTPIVISIPASAQDTTPAPGTTTPDTTTPGTTTPGTTSNLSDVGSNYWASPFITALAQRNVIAGFPDGTFKPDQPVTRAQFAAMIQKAFNQNTVRQLASGGFSDVPANYWAADAIRVAYETGFMSGYPGNRFLPNEQIPKVQAIVALSSGLGLTSSDASNVLNTYYTDASAIPNYAVNNVAAATQANIVVNYPEVRQLNPQRTLTRAEAAALLYQALVRQGQVQPIASNLPAASYIVAGGTQPGTTGGTDIVSLAASSPSFTTLTSLLKAAGLTETLQQAGPYTVFAPTDQAFAALPPGTLQQLQQPENRETLIKLLRYHVVPGQITASQLSTGELKTIEDSPVNIKVDSASNQIAVNNARVLQTNVQASNGVIYPINEVLIPPNLTGQQPGTNQGGTTTGQVSPGRRTLGGPSYIGVAGNIGLTGANALSVGNISVISKLGLTRNISVRPSAVFGDETIVLVPVTLDFASQAAPVSGQTFSISPFIGAGVAIDTSGDTDIAVMATGGVDIPLGSRFTATGAVNAAFFDETSVGLTLGVGYNF
;
A
#
# COMPACT_ATOMS: atom_id res chain seq x y z
N MET A 1 -28.13 50.81 49.72
CA MET A 1 -29.45 50.22 49.41
C MET A 1 -29.22 48.98 48.55
N PHE A 2 -29.93 47.89 48.85
CA PHE A 2 -29.94 46.60 48.15
C PHE A 2 -28.64 45.77 48.09
N SER A 3 -28.86 44.46 47.93
CA SER A 3 -27.90 43.36 48.12
C SER A 3 -28.27 42.17 47.22
N TRP A 4 -27.53 41.05 47.35
CA TRP A 4 -27.57 39.79 46.57
C TRP A 4 -26.76 39.83 45.26
N PHE A 5 -26.03 38.78 44.86
CA PHE A 5 -26.07 37.36 45.28
C PHE A 5 -24.68 36.76 45.64
N ARG A 6 -24.68 35.65 46.40
CA ARG A 6 -23.56 34.68 46.59
C ARG A 6 -23.38 33.86 45.29
N GLY A 7 -22.29 33.17 44.93
CA GLY A 7 -20.96 32.83 45.49
C GLY A 7 -20.14 32.17 44.34
N SER A 8 -19.19 31.24 44.48
CA SER A 8 -18.52 30.59 45.63
C SER A 8 -17.23 29.86 45.15
N PHE A 9 -16.38 29.40 46.09
CA PHE A 9 -15.13 28.63 45.92
C PHE A 9 -15.05 27.59 44.78
N VAL A 10 -13.97 27.69 43.98
CA VAL A 10 -13.48 26.60 43.11
C VAL A 10 -12.75 25.56 43.95
N LYS A 11 -13.17 24.29 43.88
CA LYS A 11 -12.44 23.14 44.45
C LYS A 11 -11.66 22.41 43.36
N SER A 12 -10.48 21.92 43.73
CA SER A 12 -9.66 21.00 42.94
C SER A 12 -10.38 19.68 42.65
N SER A 13 -10.22 19.18 41.42
CA SER A 13 -10.53 17.79 41.07
C SER A 13 -9.38 17.22 40.26
N LEU A 14 -8.71 16.19 40.79
CA LEU A 14 -7.73 15.40 40.04
C LEU A 14 -8.47 14.59 38.96
N LEU A 15 -7.92 14.49 37.76
CA LEU A 15 -8.27 13.42 36.83
C LEU A 15 -7.35 12.23 37.08
N ALA A 16 -7.93 11.11 37.49
CA ALA A 16 -7.23 9.84 37.61
C ALA A 16 -7.02 9.22 36.22
N LEU A 17 -5.77 8.82 35.91
CA LEU A 17 -5.48 7.97 34.75
C LEU A 17 -5.76 6.51 35.13
N GLY A 18 -6.73 5.89 34.47
CA GLY A 18 -7.04 4.47 34.66
C GLY A 18 -6.03 3.56 33.98
N VAL A 19 -5.26 2.80 34.76
CA VAL A 19 -4.40 1.72 34.26
C VAL A 19 -5.21 0.42 34.26
N LEU A 20 -5.52 -0.13 33.09
CA LEU A 20 -6.02 -1.52 32.99
C LEU A 20 -4.82 -2.49 32.98
N ALA A 21 -4.64 -3.20 34.09
CA ALA A 21 -3.76 -4.36 34.14
C ALA A 21 -4.49 -5.58 33.56
N ALA A 22 -4.02 -6.10 32.43
CA ALA A 22 -4.47 -7.38 31.89
C ALA A 22 -3.64 -8.52 32.49
N THR A 23 -4.28 -9.39 33.27
CA THR A 23 -3.63 -10.57 33.87
C THR A 23 -3.39 -11.65 32.82
N LEU A 24 -2.12 -11.94 32.52
CA LEU A 24 -1.73 -13.09 31.68
C LEU A 24 -1.91 -14.40 32.46
N THR A 25 -2.81 -15.27 32.00
CA THR A 25 -2.87 -16.67 32.44
C THR A 25 -1.97 -17.53 31.56
N PRO A 26 -1.05 -18.35 32.14
CA PRO A 26 -0.27 -19.30 31.35
C PRO A 26 -1.14 -20.48 30.91
N ILE A 27 -1.21 -20.75 29.60
CA ILE A 27 -1.80 -21.98 29.08
C ILE A 27 -0.74 -23.08 29.12
N VAL A 28 -0.99 -24.12 29.92
CA VAL A 28 -0.12 -25.31 30.01
C VAL A 28 -0.36 -26.19 28.79
N ILE A 29 0.71 -26.53 28.07
CA ILE A 29 0.67 -27.53 27.00
C ILE A 29 0.62 -28.91 27.64
N SER A 30 -0.31 -29.76 27.22
CA SER A 30 -0.37 -31.17 27.62
C SER A 30 -0.81 -32.02 26.44
N ILE A 31 0.11 -32.87 25.98
CA ILE A 31 -0.09 -33.81 24.86
C ILE A 31 -0.36 -35.19 25.47
N PRO A 32 -1.32 -35.95 24.94
CA PRO A 32 -1.20 -37.40 24.88
C PRO A 32 -1.17 -37.91 23.43
N ALA A 33 -0.42 -38.98 23.20
CA ALA A 33 -0.26 -39.64 21.90
C ALA A 33 -0.60 -41.15 22.00
N SER A 34 -0.71 -41.79 20.83
CA SER A 34 -0.93 -43.25 20.58
C SER A 34 -2.39 -43.74 20.75
N ALA A 35 -3.16 -44.12 19.72
CA ALA A 35 -3.00 -45.05 18.59
C ALA A 35 -3.63 -46.45 18.83
N GLN A 36 -4.13 -47.06 17.73
CA GLN A 36 -4.68 -48.43 17.54
C GLN A 36 -6.08 -48.72 18.14
N ASP A 37 -6.91 -49.64 17.60
CA ASP A 37 -7.16 -50.18 16.23
C ASP A 37 -8.45 -51.06 16.29
N THR A 38 -8.92 -51.61 15.16
CA THR A 38 -9.91 -52.70 14.94
C THR A 38 -11.35 -52.37 14.50
N THR A 39 -11.86 -53.25 13.62
CA THR A 39 -13.16 -53.31 12.90
C THR A 39 -13.76 -54.73 13.10
N PRO A 40 -14.86 -55.23 12.45
CA PRO A 40 -15.99 -54.63 11.68
C PRO A 40 -17.43 -55.17 11.98
N ALA A 41 -18.49 -54.38 11.67
CA ALA A 41 -19.84 -54.77 11.14
C ALA A 41 -20.77 -55.77 11.93
N PRO A 42 -22.04 -56.05 11.53
CA PRO A 42 -22.90 -55.49 10.46
C PRO A 42 -24.32 -55.00 10.91
N GLY A 43 -25.09 -54.45 9.95
CA GLY A 43 -26.26 -53.58 10.17
C GLY A 43 -27.63 -54.17 10.53
N THR A 44 -28.62 -53.27 10.64
CA THR A 44 -30.07 -53.53 10.46
C THR A 44 -30.82 -52.23 10.14
N THR A 45 -32.00 -52.36 9.55
CA THR A 45 -32.75 -51.29 8.86
C THR A 45 -34.03 -50.85 9.59
N THR A 46 -34.28 -49.53 9.70
CA THR A 46 -35.57 -48.87 9.35
C THR A 46 -35.47 -47.33 9.46
N PRO A 47 -36.34 -46.55 8.79
CA PRO A 47 -36.26 -45.09 8.75
C PRO A 47 -37.28 -44.40 9.68
N ASP A 48 -36.90 -43.30 10.35
CA ASP A 48 -37.84 -42.18 10.57
C ASP A 48 -37.18 -40.82 10.94
N THR A 49 -37.89 -39.74 10.57
CA THR A 49 -37.93 -38.39 11.16
C THR A 49 -36.60 -37.63 11.40
N THR A 50 -36.12 -36.90 10.38
CA THR A 50 -35.06 -35.89 10.53
C THR A 50 -35.58 -34.57 11.12
N THR A 51 -35.25 -34.31 12.38
CA THR A 51 -35.30 -32.95 12.97
C THR A 51 -34.09 -32.13 12.47
N PRO A 52 -34.20 -30.79 12.25
CA PRO A 52 -33.10 -30.01 11.70
C PRO A 52 -31.89 -29.95 12.63
N GLY A 53 -30.85 -30.70 12.30
CA GLY A 53 -29.56 -30.64 12.99
C GLY A 53 -28.87 -29.29 12.73
N THR A 54 -28.54 -28.57 13.81
CA THR A 54 -27.81 -27.31 13.77
C THR A 54 -26.46 -27.50 13.04
N THR A 55 -26.35 -26.96 11.83
CA THR A 55 -25.11 -27.00 11.06
C THR A 55 -24.09 -26.01 11.62
N THR A 56 -23.21 -26.48 12.49
CA THR A 56 -21.98 -25.77 12.87
C THR A 56 -21.18 -25.46 11.60
N PRO A 57 -20.84 -24.20 11.31
CA PRO A 57 -20.02 -23.87 10.14
C PRO A 57 -18.65 -24.53 10.25
N GLY A 58 -18.30 -25.36 9.26
CA GLY A 58 -16.99 -26.01 9.21
C GLY A 58 -15.86 -24.99 9.14
N THR A 59 -14.80 -25.22 9.91
CA THR A 59 -13.57 -24.43 9.91
C THR A 59 -12.95 -24.39 8.52
N THR A 60 -12.99 -23.23 7.86
CA THR A 60 -12.66 -23.00 6.43
C THR A 60 -11.15 -23.00 6.11
N SER A 61 -10.36 -23.85 6.78
CA SER A 61 -8.89 -23.79 6.72
C SER A 61 -8.24 -24.62 5.61
N ASN A 62 -8.92 -25.62 5.03
CA ASN A 62 -8.39 -26.44 3.94
C ASN A 62 -9.54 -26.94 3.05
N LEU A 63 -9.62 -26.47 1.81
CA LEU A 63 -10.50 -27.01 0.77
C LEU A 63 -9.74 -28.14 0.08
N SER A 64 -10.19 -29.38 0.24
CA SER A 64 -9.39 -30.59 -0.06
C SER A 64 -9.03 -30.78 -1.54
N ASP A 65 -9.78 -30.14 -2.44
CA ASP A 65 -9.65 -30.18 -3.89
C ASP A 65 -9.06 -28.88 -4.50
N VAL A 66 -8.65 -27.92 -3.67
CA VAL A 66 -8.00 -26.67 -4.09
C VAL A 66 -6.59 -26.59 -3.50
N GLY A 67 -5.66 -27.31 -4.11
CA GLY A 67 -4.24 -27.27 -3.72
C GLY A 67 -3.64 -25.87 -3.85
N SER A 68 -2.53 -25.61 -3.14
CA SER A 68 -1.79 -24.34 -3.20
C SER A 68 -1.37 -23.91 -4.60
N ASN A 69 -1.14 -24.89 -5.48
CA ASN A 69 -0.68 -24.69 -6.86
C ASN A 69 -1.84 -24.61 -7.87
N TYR A 70 -3.10 -24.75 -7.44
CA TYR A 70 -4.25 -24.58 -8.33
C TYR A 70 -4.38 -23.10 -8.72
N TRP A 71 -4.62 -22.82 -10.01
CA TRP A 71 -4.50 -21.48 -10.59
C TRP A 71 -5.35 -20.41 -9.87
N ALA A 72 -6.54 -20.77 -9.39
CA ALA A 72 -7.45 -19.88 -8.67
C ALA A 72 -7.34 -19.96 -7.14
N SER A 73 -6.39 -20.74 -6.60
CA SER A 73 -6.25 -20.97 -5.16
C SER A 73 -6.17 -19.66 -4.32
N PRO A 74 -5.43 -18.61 -4.74
CA PRO A 74 -5.42 -17.33 -4.04
C PRO A 74 -6.79 -16.64 -3.99
N PHE A 75 -7.54 -16.65 -5.10
CA PHE A 75 -8.89 -16.05 -5.18
C PHE A 75 -9.87 -16.83 -4.29
N ILE A 76 -9.89 -18.16 -4.43
CA ILE A 76 -10.82 -19.04 -3.72
C ILE A 76 -10.60 -18.94 -2.21
N THR A 77 -9.35 -19.08 -1.76
CA THR A 77 -8.99 -19.06 -0.33
C THR A 77 -9.37 -17.73 0.31
N ALA A 78 -9.07 -16.60 -0.35
CA ALA A 78 -9.35 -15.28 0.19
C ALA A 78 -10.85 -14.95 0.25
N LEU A 79 -11.66 -15.45 -0.69
CA LEU A 79 -13.12 -15.30 -0.64
C LEU A 79 -13.79 -16.26 0.36
N ALA A 80 -13.25 -17.47 0.53
CA ALA A 80 -13.73 -18.45 1.50
C ALA A 80 -13.51 -17.97 2.95
N GLN A 81 -12.33 -17.40 3.24
CA GLN A 81 -12.04 -16.73 4.52
C GLN A 81 -13.00 -15.58 4.85
N ARG A 82 -13.58 -14.95 3.83
CA ARG A 82 -14.55 -13.85 3.95
C ARG A 82 -16.01 -14.32 3.92
N ASN A 83 -16.26 -15.63 3.85
CA ASN A 83 -17.59 -16.24 3.71
C ASN A 83 -18.39 -15.74 2.48
N VAL A 84 -17.70 -15.19 1.48
CA VAL A 84 -18.29 -14.74 0.20
C VAL A 84 -18.66 -15.94 -0.66
N ILE A 85 -17.78 -16.94 -0.70
CA ILE A 85 -18.03 -18.26 -1.28
C ILE A 85 -17.89 -19.32 -0.19
N ALA A 86 -18.58 -20.45 -0.35
CA ALA A 86 -18.53 -21.58 0.56
C ALA A 86 -18.17 -22.87 -0.19
N GLY A 87 -17.42 -23.74 0.50
CA GLY A 87 -17.28 -25.14 0.11
C GLY A 87 -18.56 -25.94 0.39
N PHE A 88 -18.54 -27.20 0.00
CA PHE A 88 -19.58 -28.18 0.27
C PHE A 88 -19.36 -28.83 1.64
N PRO A 89 -20.39 -29.46 2.24
CA PRO A 89 -20.27 -30.17 3.53
C PRO A 89 -19.25 -31.32 3.53
N ASP A 90 -18.86 -31.81 2.36
CA ASP A 90 -17.82 -32.83 2.15
C ASP A 90 -16.37 -32.26 2.19
N GLY A 91 -16.21 -30.96 2.47
CA GLY A 91 -14.91 -30.29 2.56
C GLY A 91 -14.31 -29.82 1.23
N THR A 92 -15.00 -30.05 0.11
CA THR A 92 -14.54 -29.66 -1.24
C THR A 92 -15.07 -28.29 -1.66
N PHE A 93 -14.45 -27.68 -2.68
CA PHE A 93 -14.93 -26.48 -3.35
C PHE A 93 -15.58 -26.75 -4.71
N LYS A 94 -15.21 -27.84 -5.38
CA LYS A 94 -15.60 -28.25 -6.75
C LYS A 94 -15.30 -27.15 -7.77
N PRO A 95 -14.02 -26.75 -7.94
CA PRO A 95 -13.62 -25.55 -8.69
C PRO A 95 -14.09 -25.54 -10.14
N ASP A 96 -14.05 -26.69 -10.83
CA ASP A 96 -14.41 -26.79 -12.24
C ASP A 96 -15.92 -27.01 -12.48
N GLN A 97 -16.73 -27.12 -11.41
CA GLN A 97 -18.16 -27.30 -11.54
C GLN A 97 -18.85 -26.04 -12.10
N PRO A 98 -19.76 -26.18 -13.08
CA PRO A 98 -20.67 -25.13 -13.53
C PRO A 98 -21.41 -24.38 -12.42
N VAL A 99 -21.56 -23.07 -12.59
CA VAL A 99 -22.35 -22.19 -11.70
C VAL A 99 -23.71 -21.88 -12.34
N THR A 100 -24.81 -22.02 -11.58
CA THR A 100 -26.13 -21.57 -12.04
C THR A 100 -26.32 -20.07 -11.84
N ARG A 101 -27.25 -19.44 -12.58
CA ARG A 101 -27.58 -18.02 -12.42
C ARG A 101 -28.01 -17.67 -10.99
N ALA A 102 -28.75 -18.54 -10.31
CA ALA A 102 -29.11 -18.37 -8.89
C ALA A 102 -27.90 -18.44 -7.95
N GLN A 103 -26.98 -19.37 -8.20
CA GLN A 103 -25.75 -19.49 -7.41
C GLN A 103 -24.85 -18.25 -7.58
N PHE A 104 -24.73 -17.73 -8.80
CA PHE A 104 -23.97 -16.49 -9.05
C PHE A 104 -24.62 -15.27 -8.37
N ALA A 105 -25.96 -15.17 -8.38
CA ALA A 105 -26.67 -14.14 -7.62
C ALA A 105 -26.40 -14.21 -6.10
N ALA A 106 -26.36 -15.42 -5.53
CA ALA A 106 -26.01 -15.62 -4.11
C ALA A 106 -24.56 -15.23 -3.79
N MET A 107 -23.62 -15.48 -4.70
CA MET A 107 -22.24 -14.99 -4.56
C MET A 107 -22.15 -13.47 -4.65
N ILE A 108 -22.90 -12.82 -5.56
CA ILE A 108 -22.99 -11.35 -5.67
C ILE A 108 -23.56 -10.74 -4.38
N GLN A 109 -24.67 -11.28 -3.86
CA GLN A 109 -25.29 -10.80 -2.62
C GLN A 109 -24.33 -10.86 -1.43
N LYS A 110 -23.51 -11.92 -1.35
CA LYS A 110 -22.50 -12.07 -0.30
C LYS A 110 -21.24 -11.22 -0.51
N ALA A 111 -20.89 -10.93 -1.76
CA ALA A 111 -19.71 -10.15 -2.11
C ALA A 111 -19.95 -8.64 -1.92
N PHE A 112 -21.08 -8.12 -2.39
CA PHE A 112 -21.28 -6.67 -2.54
C PHE A 112 -22.47 -6.15 -1.73
N ASN A 113 -22.20 -5.11 -0.93
CA ASN A 113 -23.22 -4.28 -0.32
C ASN A 113 -23.39 -3.00 -1.14
N GLN A 114 -24.27 -3.02 -2.15
CA GLN A 114 -24.55 -1.89 -3.04
C GLN A 114 -25.95 -1.33 -2.80
N ASN A 115 -26.13 -0.05 -3.11
CA ASN A 115 -27.43 0.61 -3.05
C ASN A 115 -28.39 0.04 -4.12
N THR A 116 -29.69 0.04 -3.83
CA THR A 116 -30.72 -0.34 -4.81
C THR A 116 -30.85 0.76 -5.88
N VAL A 117 -30.68 0.37 -7.15
CA VAL A 117 -30.84 1.23 -8.33
C VAL A 117 -32.17 1.03 -9.05
N ARG A 118 -32.87 -0.07 -8.73
CA ARG A 118 -34.24 -0.38 -9.18
C ARG A 118 -34.97 -1.23 -8.14
N GLN A 119 -36.25 -1.48 -8.36
CA GLN A 119 -37.10 -2.31 -7.50
C GLN A 119 -37.68 -3.46 -8.32
N LEU A 120 -37.73 -4.66 -7.76
CA LEU A 120 -38.43 -5.79 -8.39
C LEU A 120 -39.94 -5.64 -8.16
N ALA A 121 -40.75 -5.97 -9.18
CA ALA A 121 -42.20 -5.94 -9.03
C ALA A 121 -42.67 -6.94 -7.96
N SER A 122 -43.77 -6.64 -7.27
CA SER A 122 -44.30 -7.45 -6.14
C SER A 122 -44.58 -8.94 -6.50
N GLY A 123 -44.80 -9.24 -7.79
CA GLY A 123 -44.94 -10.62 -8.28
C GLY A 123 -43.63 -11.38 -8.53
N GLY A 124 -42.47 -10.77 -8.32
CA GLY A 124 -41.15 -11.36 -8.58
C GLY A 124 -40.90 -11.70 -10.06
N PHE A 125 -40.03 -12.68 -10.29
CA PHE A 125 -39.87 -13.33 -11.60
C PHE A 125 -40.81 -14.54 -11.69
N SER A 126 -41.40 -14.78 -12.86
CA SER A 126 -42.41 -15.82 -13.09
C SER A 126 -41.90 -17.25 -12.89
N ASP A 127 -40.58 -17.46 -12.92
CA ASP A 127 -39.90 -18.73 -12.71
C ASP A 127 -39.04 -18.78 -11.42
N VAL A 128 -39.26 -17.84 -10.49
CA VAL A 128 -38.64 -17.83 -9.15
C VAL A 128 -39.72 -17.82 -8.07
N PRO A 129 -40.11 -18.99 -7.53
CA PRO A 129 -41.04 -19.07 -6.40
C PRO A 129 -40.53 -18.29 -5.18
N ALA A 130 -41.44 -17.70 -4.40
CA ALA A 130 -41.08 -16.92 -3.21
C ALA A 130 -40.31 -17.71 -2.13
N ASN A 131 -40.50 -19.05 -2.09
CA ASN A 131 -39.77 -19.96 -1.22
C ASN A 131 -38.52 -20.60 -1.87
N TYR A 132 -38.13 -20.15 -3.07
CA TYR A 132 -36.90 -20.63 -3.70
C TYR A 132 -35.68 -20.16 -2.89
N TRP A 133 -34.73 -21.05 -2.64
CA TRP A 133 -33.62 -20.82 -1.70
C TRP A 133 -32.78 -19.56 -1.99
N ALA A 134 -32.72 -19.12 -3.25
CA ALA A 134 -32.01 -17.91 -3.69
C ALA A 134 -32.94 -16.74 -4.05
N ALA A 135 -34.23 -16.75 -3.69
CA ALA A 135 -35.18 -15.70 -4.06
C ALA A 135 -34.70 -14.30 -3.63
N ASP A 136 -34.21 -14.16 -2.39
CA ASP A 136 -33.62 -12.91 -1.90
C ASP A 136 -32.32 -12.54 -2.61
N ALA A 137 -31.46 -13.51 -2.91
CA ALA A 137 -30.22 -13.26 -3.64
C ALA A 137 -30.48 -12.75 -5.06
N ILE A 138 -31.46 -13.36 -5.75
CA ILE A 138 -31.92 -12.99 -7.08
C ILE A 138 -32.53 -11.58 -7.06
N ARG A 139 -33.37 -11.29 -6.05
CA ARG A 139 -33.93 -9.95 -5.84
C ARG A 139 -32.84 -8.91 -5.60
N VAL A 140 -31.92 -9.14 -4.66
CA VAL A 140 -30.82 -8.20 -4.37
C VAL A 140 -29.93 -7.99 -5.58
N ALA A 141 -29.49 -9.06 -6.26
CA ALA A 141 -28.68 -8.94 -7.47
C ALA A 141 -29.42 -8.19 -8.61
N TYR A 142 -30.75 -8.29 -8.68
CA TYR A 142 -31.55 -7.48 -9.59
C TYR A 142 -31.62 -6.02 -9.15
N GLU A 143 -32.03 -5.74 -7.92
CA GLU A 143 -32.31 -4.40 -7.41
C GLU A 143 -31.05 -3.53 -7.32
N THR A 144 -29.88 -4.15 -7.08
CA THR A 144 -28.56 -3.49 -7.09
C THR A 144 -27.93 -3.38 -8.49
N GLY A 145 -28.63 -3.79 -9.54
CA GLY A 145 -28.21 -3.59 -10.94
C GLY A 145 -27.19 -4.60 -11.48
N PHE A 146 -26.70 -5.55 -10.67
CA PHE A 146 -25.79 -6.60 -11.15
C PHE A 146 -26.46 -7.51 -12.17
N MET A 147 -27.60 -8.13 -11.88
CA MET A 147 -28.21 -9.14 -12.76
C MET A 147 -29.56 -8.71 -13.29
N SER A 148 -29.80 -8.90 -14.60
CA SER A 148 -31.10 -8.67 -15.21
C SER A 148 -31.78 -10.01 -15.57
N GLY A 149 -33.12 -9.98 -15.61
CA GLY A 149 -33.94 -11.06 -16.15
C GLY A 149 -34.03 -11.02 -17.69
N TYR A 150 -34.72 -12.02 -18.22
CA TYR A 150 -35.01 -12.21 -19.65
C TYR A 150 -36.45 -11.75 -19.99
N PRO A 151 -36.77 -11.59 -21.29
CA PRO A 151 -38.13 -11.41 -21.77
C PRO A 151 -39.11 -12.45 -21.19
N GLY A 152 -40.36 -12.03 -20.95
CA GLY A 152 -41.36 -12.85 -20.26
C GLY A 152 -41.27 -12.85 -18.72
N ASN A 153 -40.54 -11.87 -18.15
CA ASN A 153 -40.34 -11.71 -16.70
C ASN A 153 -39.70 -12.95 -16.04
N ARG A 154 -38.68 -13.54 -16.69
CA ARG A 154 -38.01 -14.76 -16.24
C ARG A 154 -36.59 -14.47 -15.76
N PHE A 155 -36.11 -15.17 -14.74
CA PHE A 155 -34.71 -15.12 -14.30
C PHE A 155 -33.88 -16.32 -14.77
N LEU A 156 -34.52 -17.46 -15.08
CA LEU A 156 -33.85 -18.74 -15.38
C LEU A 156 -32.86 -19.17 -14.26
N PRO A 157 -33.33 -19.37 -13.01
CA PRO A 157 -32.45 -19.54 -11.84
C PRO A 157 -31.57 -20.80 -11.89
N ASN A 158 -32.07 -21.89 -12.48
CA ASN A 158 -31.39 -23.18 -12.55
C ASN A 158 -30.46 -23.30 -13.77
N GLU A 159 -30.54 -22.37 -14.73
CA GLU A 159 -29.67 -22.39 -15.91
C GLU A 159 -28.23 -22.05 -15.55
N GLN A 160 -27.29 -22.69 -16.24
CA GLN A 160 -25.87 -22.40 -16.12
C GLN A 160 -25.56 -21.01 -16.69
N ILE A 161 -24.78 -20.19 -15.98
CA ILE A 161 -24.47 -18.83 -16.43
C ILE A 161 -23.29 -18.84 -17.44
N PRO A 162 -23.46 -18.31 -18.66
CA PRO A 162 -22.34 -18.09 -19.58
C PRO A 162 -21.36 -17.06 -19.01
N LYS A 163 -20.07 -17.27 -19.23
CA LYS A 163 -18.99 -16.41 -18.71
C LYS A 163 -19.19 -14.93 -19.08
N VAL A 164 -19.63 -14.64 -20.30
CA VAL A 164 -19.92 -13.26 -20.72
C VAL A 164 -21.02 -12.58 -19.88
N GLN A 165 -22.06 -13.31 -19.48
CA GLN A 165 -23.16 -12.75 -18.68
C GLN A 165 -22.73 -12.43 -17.25
N ALA A 166 -21.81 -13.22 -16.67
CA ALA A 166 -21.23 -12.94 -15.37
C ALA A 166 -20.36 -11.67 -15.40
N ILE A 167 -19.58 -11.48 -16.47
CA ILE A 167 -18.76 -10.27 -16.68
C ILE A 167 -19.66 -9.04 -16.91
N VAL A 168 -20.71 -9.16 -17.74
CA VAL A 168 -21.74 -8.12 -17.92
C VAL A 168 -22.38 -7.76 -16.58
N ALA A 169 -22.67 -8.75 -15.73
CA ALA A 169 -23.32 -8.52 -14.46
C ALA A 169 -22.43 -7.73 -13.47
N LEU A 170 -21.16 -8.13 -13.32
CA LEU A 170 -20.21 -7.38 -12.50
C LEU A 170 -19.96 -5.98 -13.07
N SER A 171 -19.78 -5.84 -14.38
CA SER A 171 -19.61 -4.55 -15.04
C SER A 171 -20.79 -3.61 -14.79
N SER A 172 -22.03 -4.11 -14.89
CA SER A 172 -23.25 -3.33 -14.72
C SER A 172 -23.47 -2.92 -13.26
N GLY A 173 -23.36 -3.86 -12.31
CA GLY A 173 -23.56 -3.58 -10.88
C GLY A 173 -22.47 -2.70 -10.25
N LEU A 174 -21.30 -2.62 -10.87
CA LEU A 174 -20.21 -1.72 -10.48
C LEU A 174 -20.22 -0.38 -11.25
N GLY A 175 -21.19 -0.17 -12.15
CA GLY A 175 -21.31 1.08 -12.94
C GLY A 175 -20.17 1.34 -13.92
N LEU A 176 -19.50 0.29 -14.41
CA LEU A 176 -18.33 0.44 -15.28
C LEU A 176 -18.73 0.79 -16.72
N THR A 177 -17.99 1.71 -17.33
CA THR A 177 -18.17 2.14 -18.72
C THR A 177 -16.85 2.08 -19.49
N SER A 178 -16.94 1.98 -20.81
CA SER A 178 -15.80 2.08 -21.73
C SER A 178 -16.22 2.91 -22.93
N SER A 179 -15.38 3.88 -23.31
CA SER A 179 -15.57 4.71 -24.50
C SER A 179 -14.87 4.17 -25.74
N ASP A 180 -14.07 3.11 -25.61
CA ASP A 180 -13.24 2.56 -26.68
C ASP A 180 -13.28 1.02 -26.72
N ALA A 181 -14.50 0.48 -26.67
CA ALA A 181 -14.71 -0.95 -26.47
C ALA A 181 -14.09 -1.81 -27.58
N SER A 182 -14.21 -1.39 -28.86
CA SER A 182 -13.70 -2.15 -29.99
C SER A 182 -12.17 -2.32 -29.95
N ASN A 183 -11.42 -1.27 -29.64
CA ASN A 183 -9.96 -1.37 -29.54
C ASN A 183 -9.55 -2.25 -28.37
N VAL A 184 -10.14 -2.04 -27.18
CA VAL A 184 -9.88 -2.85 -25.98
C VAL A 184 -10.08 -4.33 -26.28
N LEU A 185 -11.23 -4.72 -26.85
CA LEU A 185 -11.51 -6.13 -27.11
C LEU A 185 -10.53 -6.74 -28.13
N ASN A 186 -10.19 -6.01 -29.20
CA ASN A 186 -9.23 -6.48 -30.21
C ASN A 186 -7.78 -6.55 -29.68
N THR A 187 -7.40 -5.71 -28.72
CA THR A 187 -6.10 -5.80 -28.04
C THR A 187 -6.03 -7.07 -27.19
N TYR A 188 -7.02 -7.27 -26.32
CA TYR A 188 -6.94 -8.29 -25.26
C TYR A 188 -7.47 -9.67 -25.65
N TYR A 189 -8.34 -9.80 -26.65
CA TYR A 189 -8.98 -11.08 -27.00
C TYR A 189 -8.74 -11.50 -28.45
N THR A 190 -8.33 -12.75 -28.66
CA THR A 190 -8.27 -13.37 -29.99
C THR A 190 -9.65 -13.80 -30.49
N ASP A 191 -10.60 -14.02 -29.57
CA ASP A 191 -11.99 -14.37 -29.83
C ASP A 191 -12.96 -13.17 -29.66
N ALA A 192 -12.46 -11.93 -29.81
CA ALA A 192 -13.25 -10.70 -29.66
C ALA A 192 -14.55 -10.69 -30.48
N SER A 193 -14.55 -11.30 -31.68
CA SER A 193 -15.72 -11.42 -32.56
C SER A 193 -16.81 -12.38 -32.05
N ALA A 194 -16.51 -13.25 -31.08
CA ALA A 194 -17.49 -14.12 -30.43
C ALA A 194 -18.26 -13.42 -29.29
N ILE A 195 -17.87 -12.19 -28.93
CA ILE A 195 -18.51 -11.39 -27.88
C ILE A 195 -19.82 -10.82 -28.44
N PRO A 196 -20.99 -11.14 -27.85
CA PRO A 196 -22.26 -10.60 -28.32
C PRO A 196 -22.31 -9.07 -28.23
N ASN A 197 -22.94 -8.43 -29.22
CA ASN A 197 -23.07 -6.97 -29.29
C ASN A 197 -23.60 -6.32 -27.99
N TYR A 198 -24.52 -6.98 -27.28
CA TYR A 198 -25.07 -6.47 -26.01
C TYR A 198 -24.03 -6.40 -24.88
N ALA A 199 -22.94 -7.16 -24.98
CA ALA A 199 -21.92 -7.32 -23.96
C ALA A 199 -20.64 -6.51 -24.24
N VAL A 200 -20.41 -6.08 -25.49
CA VAL A 200 -19.16 -5.44 -25.97
C VAL A 200 -18.65 -4.36 -25.00
N ASN A 201 -19.49 -3.37 -24.67
CA ASN A 201 -19.10 -2.26 -23.79
C ASN A 201 -18.80 -2.73 -22.36
N ASN A 202 -19.60 -3.64 -21.82
CA ASN A 202 -19.43 -4.15 -20.45
C ASN A 202 -18.18 -5.04 -20.31
N VAL A 203 -17.91 -5.90 -21.30
CA VAL A 203 -16.69 -6.72 -21.30
C VAL A 203 -15.47 -5.82 -21.43
N ALA A 204 -15.47 -4.85 -22.34
CA ALA A 204 -14.35 -3.91 -22.47
C ALA A 204 -14.12 -3.12 -21.15
N ALA A 205 -15.18 -2.61 -20.54
CA ALA A 205 -15.10 -1.89 -19.27
C ALA A 205 -14.60 -2.77 -18.12
N ALA A 206 -15.05 -4.03 -18.03
CA ALA A 206 -14.53 -5.00 -17.06
C ALA A 206 -13.07 -5.38 -17.32
N THR A 207 -12.66 -5.44 -18.59
CA THR A 207 -11.27 -5.71 -19.00
C THR A 207 -10.37 -4.57 -18.54
N GLN A 208 -10.71 -3.32 -18.89
CA GLN A 208 -10.00 -2.12 -18.44
C GLN A 208 -10.02 -1.92 -16.92
N ALA A 209 -11.01 -2.49 -16.22
CA ALA A 209 -11.10 -2.47 -14.77
C ALA A 209 -10.30 -3.58 -14.07
N ASN A 210 -9.55 -4.42 -14.81
CA ASN A 210 -8.84 -5.62 -14.33
C ASN A 210 -9.75 -6.70 -13.72
N ILE A 211 -11.04 -6.71 -14.04
CA ILE A 211 -12.01 -7.69 -13.50
C ILE A 211 -11.94 -9.03 -14.23
N VAL A 212 -11.68 -9.02 -15.54
CA VAL A 212 -11.72 -10.26 -16.33
C VAL A 212 -10.49 -11.13 -16.04
N VAL A 213 -10.75 -12.40 -15.71
CA VAL A 213 -9.73 -13.44 -15.51
C VAL A 213 -10.01 -14.59 -16.48
N ASN A 214 -8.99 -15.01 -17.22
CA ASN A 214 -9.07 -16.04 -18.24
C ASN A 214 -8.03 -17.13 -17.99
N TYR A 215 -8.52 -18.37 -17.88
CA TYR A 215 -7.71 -19.57 -17.68
C TYR A 215 -8.13 -20.67 -18.68
N PRO A 216 -7.20 -21.47 -19.22
CA PRO A 216 -5.74 -21.27 -19.16
C PRO A 216 -5.25 -20.16 -20.11
N GLU A 217 -6.00 -19.90 -21.19
CA GLU A 217 -5.61 -18.97 -22.26
C GLU A 217 -6.08 -17.54 -21.97
N VAL A 218 -5.15 -16.68 -21.51
CA VAL A 218 -5.44 -15.30 -21.07
C VAL A 218 -6.19 -14.48 -22.13
N ARG A 219 -5.85 -14.66 -23.42
CA ARG A 219 -6.45 -13.93 -24.54
C ARG A 219 -7.68 -14.61 -25.15
N GLN A 220 -8.22 -15.68 -24.56
CA GLN A 220 -9.47 -16.31 -25.00
C GLN A 220 -10.57 -16.15 -23.95
N LEU A 221 -11.53 -15.27 -24.22
CA LEU A 221 -12.65 -15.02 -23.30
C LEU A 221 -13.58 -16.22 -23.19
N ASN A 222 -13.78 -16.96 -24.29
CA ASN A 222 -14.76 -18.03 -24.44
C ASN A 222 -16.17 -17.60 -23.97
N PRO A 223 -16.75 -16.53 -24.56
CA PRO A 223 -17.89 -15.81 -23.97
C PRO A 223 -19.14 -16.66 -23.72
N GLN A 224 -19.42 -17.64 -24.59
CA GLN A 224 -20.57 -18.54 -24.47
C GLN A 224 -20.32 -19.75 -23.56
N ARG A 225 -19.08 -20.03 -23.16
CA ARG A 225 -18.78 -21.15 -22.26
C ARG A 225 -19.40 -20.88 -20.89
N THR A 226 -20.00 -21.91 -20.28
CA THR A 226 -20.43 -21.87 -18.89
C THR A 226 -19.28 -21.49 -17.96
N LEU A 227 -19.57 -20.58 -17.02
CA LEU A 227 -18.65 -20.18 -15.96
C LEU A 227 -18.49 -21.28 -14.91
N THR A 228 -17.25 -21.62 -14.55
CA THR A 228 -16.96 -22.54 -13.43
C THR A 228 -16.91 -21.80 -12.09
N ARG A 229 -16.97 -22.54 -10.97
CA ARG A 229 -16.86 -21.97 -9.61
C ARG A 229 -15.53 -21.27 -9.36
N ALA A 230 -14.42 -21.77 -9.92
CA ALA A 230 -13.12 -21.12 -9.85
C ALA A 230 -13.08 -19.80 -10.63
N GLU A 231 -13.66 -19.75 -11.83
CA GLU A 231 -13.75 -18.51 -12.60
C GLU A 231 -14.69 -17.49 -11.94
N ALA A 232 -15.82 -17.92 -11.39
CA ALA A 232 -16.70 -17.07 -10.62
C ALA A 232 -15.96 -16.43 -9.43
N ALA A 233 -15.21 -17.23 -8.67
CA ALA A 233 -14.38 -16.74 -7.57
C ALA A 233 -13.31 -15.73 -8.04
N ALA A 234 -12.63 -16.00 -9.17
CA ALA A 234 -11.63 -15.10 -9.72
C ALA A 234 -12.22 -13.74 -10.16
N LEU A 235 -13.34 -13.75 -10.89
CA LEU A 235 -14.03 -12.53 -11.34
C LEU A 235 -14.57 -11.71 -10.15
N LEU A 236 -15.18 -12.38 -9.15
CA LEU A 236 -15.67 -11.74 -7.92
C LEU A 236 -14.54 -11.13 -7.10
N TYR A 237 -13.41 -11.82 -6.99
CA TYR A 237 -12.25 -11.30 -6.28
C TYR A 237 -11.74 -10.01 -6.92
N GLN A 238 -11.53 -9.99 -8.24
CA GLN A 238 -11.07 -8.78 -8.93
C GLN A 238 -12.09 -7.63 -8.86
N ALA A 239 -13.38 -7.93 -8.90
CA ALA A 239 -14.43 -6.94 -8.65
C ALA A 239 -14.37 -6.34 -7.23
N LEU A 240 -14.01 -7.12 -6.20
CA LEU A 240 -13.78 -6.64 -4.85
C LEU A 240 -12.47 -5.85 -4.70
N VAL A 241 -11.40 -6.23 -5.44
CA VAL A 241 -10.16 -5.44 -5.55
C VAL A 241 -10.49 -4.07 -6.13
N ARG A 242 -11.30 -4.03 -7.19
CA ARG A 242 -11.73 -2.79 -7.85
C ARG A 242 -12.54 -1.86 -6.94
N GLN A 243 -13.28 -2.41 -5.98
CA GLN A 243 -13.99 -1.67 -4.93
C GLN A 243 -13.13 -1.33 -3.69
N GLY A 244 -11.84 -1.71 -3.68
CA GLY A 244 -10.94 -1.51 -2.54
C GLY A 244 -11.28 -2.36 -1.30
N GLN A 245 -12.15 -3.37 -1.45
CA GLN A 245 -12.62 -4.20 -0.33
C GLN A 245 -11.70 -5.39 -0.03
N VAL A 246 -10.86 -5.79 -0.99
CA VAL A 246 -9.77 -6.75 -0.79
C VAL A 246 -8.49 -6.23 -1.46
N GLN A 247 -7.34 -6.64 -0.94
CA GLN A 247 -6.04 -6.31 -1.56
C GLN A 247 -5.90 -7.02 -2.91
N PRO A 248 -5.19 -6.45 -3.90
CA PRO A 248 -4.80 -7.19 -5.10
C PRO A 248 -4.03 -8.47 -4.74
N ILE A 249 -4.14 -9.52 -5.56
CA ILE A 249 -3.23 -10.66 -5.43
C ILE A 249 -1.80 -10.22 -5.75
N ALA A 250 -0.82 -10.79 -5.05
CA ALA A 250 0.58 -10.49 -5.31
C ALA A 250 0.99 -10.93 -6.72
N SER A 251 1.67 -10.05 -7.46
CA SER A 251 2.01 -10.23 -8.88
C SER A 251 3.01 -11.36 -9.14
N ASN A 252 3.68 -11.87 -8.10
CA ASN A 252 4.55 -13.05 -8.15
C ASN A 252 3.79 -14.39 -8.08
N LEU A 253 2.48 -14.38 -7.83
CA LEU A 253 1.66 -15.59 -7.84
C LEU A 253 1.25 -15.95 -9.28
N PRO A 254 1.30 -17.23 -9.70
CA PRO A 254 0.83 -17.65 -11.02
C PRO A 254 -0.62 -17.25 -11.33
N ALA A 255 -1.45 -17.05 -10.30
CA ALA A 255 -2.81 -16.54 -10.43
C ALA A 255 -2.90 -15.15 -11.11
N ALA A 256 -1.84 -14.33 -11.02
CA ALA A 256 -1.82 -12.96 -11.54
C ALA A 256 -1.71 -12.90 -13.07
N SER A 257 -1.04 -13.86 -13.71
CA SER A 257 -0.90 -13.89 -15.17
C SER A 257 -2.23 -14.12 -15.89
N TYR A 258 -3.23 -14.69 -15.21
CA TYR A 258 -4.56 -14.94 -15.77
C TYR A 258 -5.49 -13.71 -15.76
N ILE A 259 -5.11 -12.60 -15.09
CA ILE A 259 -5.88 -11.35 -15.13
C ILE A 259 -5.65 -10.69 -16.49
N VAL A 260 -6.69 -10.52 -17.31
CA VAL A 260 -6.53 -10.23 -18.74
C VAL A 260 -5.78 -8.93 -19.03
N ALA A 261 -6.05 -7.87 -18.26
CA ALA A 261 -5.34 -6.58 -18.39
C ALA A 261 -4.33 -6.32 -17.24
N GLY A 262 -4.19 -7.26 -16.31
CA GLY A 262 -3.28 -7.18 -15.16
C GLY A 262 -2.15 -8.22 -15.15
N GLY A 263 -2.12 -9.11 -16.14
CA GLY A 263 -1.22 -10.26 -16.22
C GLY A 263 -0.40 -10.26 -17.50
N THR A 264 0.91 -10.41 -17.36
CA THR A 264 1.83 -10.61 -18.47
C THR A 264 1.57 -11.99 -19.10
N GLN A 265 1.17 -12.05 -20.38
CA GLN A 265 1.19 -13.33 -21.11
C GLN A 265 2.63 -13.66 -21.53
N PRO A 266 3.13 -14.89 -21.30
CA PRO A 266 4.42 -15.31 -21.84
C PRO A 266 4.32 -15.52 -23.35
N GLY A 267 4.92 -14.62 -24.13
CA GLY A 267 5.11 -14.79 -25.58
C GLY A 267 4.41 -13.76 -26.47
N THR A 268 5.21 -13.02 -27.24
CA THR A 268 4.85 -12.22 -28.43
C THR A 268 3.90 -11.02 -28.26
N THR A 269 4.50 -9.91 -27.84
CA THR A 269 4.61 -8.67 -28.63
C THR A 269 3.41 -8.28 -29.54
N GLY A 270 2.48 -7.48 -29.00
CA GLY A 270 1.58 -6.62 -29.79
C GLY A 270 1.93 -5.12 -29.72
N GLY A 271 2.81 -4.75 -28.79
CA GLY A 271 3.45 -3.44 -28.68
C GLY A 271 4.73 -3.61 -27.88
N THR A 272 5.76 -2.85 -28.24
CA THR A 272 7.08 -2.96 -27.62
C THR A 272 7.02 -2.49 -26.16
N ASP A 273 7.40 -3.34 -25.20
CA ASP A 273 7.49 -2.95 -23.80
C ASP A 273 8.61 -1.92 -23.58
N ILE A 274 8.63 -1.23 -22.44
CA ILE A 274 9.59 -0.16 -22.15
C ILE A 274 11.04 -0.61 -22.33
N VAL A 275 11.39 -1.83 -21.92
CA VAL A 275 12.78 -2.31 -21.97
C VAL A 275 13.14 -2.74 -23.39
N SER A 276 12.24 -3.41 -24.11
CA SER A 276 12.42 -3.73 -25.53
C SER A 276 12.45 -2.48 -26.41
N LEU A 277 11.69 -1.44 -26.06
CA LEU A 277 11.62 -0.17 -26.79
C LEU A 277 12.89 0.65 -26.55
N ALA A 278 13.34 0.72 -25.31
CA ALA A 278 14.65 1.26 -24.98
C ALA A 278 15.78 0.50 -25.72
N ALA A 279 15.73 -0.83 -25.75
CA ALA A 279 16.73 -1.66 -26.44
C ALA A 279 16.72 -1.51 -27.97
N SER A 280 15.58 -1.13 -28.56
CA SER A 280 15.47 -0.82 -30.00
C SER A 280 15.99 0.58 -30.38
N SER A 281 16.24 1.44 -29.40
CA SER A 281 16.67 2.83 -29.62
C SER A 281 18.19 2.98 -29.51
N PRO A 282 18.86 3.64 -30.48
CA PRO A 282 20.30 3.90 -30.41
C PRO A 282 20.70 4.91 -29.33
N SER A 283 19.73 5.52 -28.62
CA SER A 283 19.97 6.53 -27.59
C SER A 283 19.93 5.99 -26.15
N PHE A 284 19.67 4.69 -25.94
CA PHE A 284 19.49 4.08 -24.61
C PHE A 284 20.34 2.81 -24.39
N THR A 285 21.47 2.70 -25.08
CA THR A 285 22.35 1.53 -25.02
C THR A 285 23.00 1.37 -23.63
N THR A 286 23.36 2.47 -22.99
CA THR A 286 23.90 2.50 -21.62
C THR A 286 22.81 2.15 -20.60
N LEU A 287 21.63 2.74 -20.74
CA LEU A 287 20.49 2.49 -19.84
C LEU A 287 20.10 1.01 -19.81
N THR A 288 20.01 0.39 -20.98
CA THR A 288 19.64 -1.03 -21.09
C THR A 288 20.74 -1.98 -20.62
N SER A 289 22.02 -1.59 -20.71
CA SER A 289 23.13 -2.30 -20.06
C SER A 289 23.02 -2.24 -18.53
N LEU A 290 22.77 -1.06 -17.98
CA LEU A 290 22.60 -0.86 -16.53
C LEU A 290 21.38 -1.60 -15.96
N LEU A 291 20.25 -1.62 -16.68
CA LEU A 291 19.06 -2.41 -16.29
C LEU A 291 19.35 -3.91 -16.20
N LYS A 292 20.15 -4.46 -17.12
CA LYS A 292 20.61 -5.86 -17.09
C LYS A 292 21.53 -6.13 -15.91
N ALA A 293 22.52 -5.25 -15.67
CA ALA A 293 23.45 -5.37 -14.54
C ALA A 293 22.74 -5.31 -13.17
N ALA A 294 21.74 -4.44 -13.03
CA ALA A 294 20.90 -4.33 -11.84
C ALA A 294 19.96 -5.54 -11.66
N GLY A 295 19.52 -6.19 -12.74
CA GLY A 295 18.46 -7.20 -12.73
C GLY A 295 17.04 -6.59 -12.77
N LEU A 296 16.91 -5.32 -13.13
CA LEU A 296 15.63 -4.61 -13.20
C LEU A 296 14.91 -4.79 -14.56
N THR A 297 15.54 -5.43 -15.53
CA THR A 297 14.94 -5.79 -16.82
C THR A 297 13.60 -6.52 -16.64
N GLU A 298 13.55 -7.55 -15.80
CA GLU A 298 12.31 -8.31 -15.54
C GLU A 298 11.25 -7.44 -14.84
N THR A 299 11.66 -6.61 -13.87
CA THR A 299 10.76 -5.69 -13.15
C THR A 299 10.10 -4.67 -14.07
N LEU A 300 10.85 -4.13 -15.06
CA LEU A 300 10.32 -3.15 -16.02
C LEU A 300 9.71 -3.79 -17.29
N GLN A 301 9.77 -5.12 -17.41
CA GLN A 301 9.03 -5.91 -18.40
C GLN A 301 7.71 -6.48 -17.86
N GLN A 302 7.47 -6.39 -16.54
CA GLN A 302 6.17 -6.70 -15.94
C GLN A 302 5.08 -5.78 -16.50
N ALA A 303 3.82 -6.21 -16.35
CA ALA A 303 2.66 -5.38 -16.66
C ALA A 303 2.70 -4.12 -15.78
N GLY A 304 2.94 -2.98 -16.45
CA GLY A 304 2.75 -1.66 -15.88
C GLY A 304 1.25 -1.32 -15.78
N PRO A 305 0.90 -0.04 -15.62
CA PRO A 305 1.60 1.04 -16.32
C PRO A 305 2.76 1.67 -15.54
N TYR A 306 3.81 2.04 -16.28
CA TYR A 306 4.95 2.84 -15.79
C TYR A 306 5.13 4.14 -16.58
N THR A 307 5.73 5.14 -15.94
CA THR A 307 6.23 6.35 -16.60
C THR A 307 7.72 6.44 -16.33
N VAL A 308 8.55 6.30 -17.37
CA VAL A 308 10.01 6.20 -17.23
C VAL A 308 10.68 7.42 -17.83
N PHE A 309 11.37 8.18 -17.00
CA PHE A 309 12.22 9.27 -17.41
C PHE A 309 13.60 8.72 -17.78
N ALA A 310 13.80 8.35 -19.05
CA ALA A 310 14.97 7.60 -19.50
C ALA A 310 16.14 8.54 -19.88
N PRO A 311 17.29 8.50 -19.18
CA PRO A 311 18.46 9.27 -19.60
C PRO A 311 19.02 8.71 -20.90
N THR A 312 19.36 9.60 -21.83
CA THR A 312 20.01 9.21 -23.08
C THR A 312 21.48 8.85 -22.86
N ASP A 313 22.12 8.18 -23.83
CA ASP A 313 23.56 7.89 -23.79
C ASP A 313 24.41 9.16 -23.69
N GLN A 314 23.94 10.30 -24.21
CA GLN A 314 24.56 11.61 -24.00
C GLN A 314 24.44 12.08 -22.53
N ALA A 315 23.33 11.81 -21.86
CA ALA A 315 23.15 12.11 -20.44
C ALA A 315 24.12 11.33 -19.55
N PHE A 316 24.35 10.05 -19.88
CA PHE A 316 25.34 9.22 -19.20
C PHE A 316 26.78 9.64 -19.51
N ALA A 317 27.07 10.05 -20.75
CA ALA A 317 28.39 10.58 -21.14
C ALA A 317 28.74 11.93 -20.48
N ALA A 318 27.74 12.68 -20.00
CA ALA A 318 27.93 13.92 -19.25
C ALA A 318 28.24 13.70 -17.76
N LEU A 319 28.22 12.45 -17.26
CA LEU A 319 28.64 12.13 -15.89
C LEU A 319 30.16 12.30 -15.70
N PRO A 320 30.64 12.57 -14.47
CA PRO A 320 32.07 12.64 -14.20
C PRO A 320 32.81 11.35 -14.60
N PRO A 321 34.03 11.44 -15.15
CA PRO A 321 34.82 10.27 -15.52
C PRO A 321 35.00 9.29 -14.34
N GLY A 322 34.70 8.01 -14.58
CA GLY A 322 34.76 6.96 -13.55
C GLY A 322 33.41 6.63 -12.89
N THR A 323 32.41 7.53 -12.94
CA THR A 323 31.12 7.31 -12.26
C THR A 323 30.35 6.11 -12.82
N LEU A 324 30.32 5.94 -14.15
CA LEU A 324 29.67 4.79 -14.79
C LEU A 324 30.35 3.47 -14.45
N GLN A 325 31.69 3.46 -14.42
CA GLN A 325 32.49 2.30 -14.07
C GLN A 325 32.24 1.88 -12.62
N GLN A 326 32.16 2.84 -11.70
CA GLN A 326 31.80 2.59 -10.29
C GLN A 326 30.38 2.03 -10.16
N LEU A 327 29.40 2.60 -10.85
CA LEU A 327 28.01 2.12 -10.81
C LEU A 327 27.82 0.70 -11.37
N GLN A 328 28.70 0.24 -12.26
CA GLN A 328 28.68 -1.12 -12.81
C GLN A 328 29.41 -2.15 -11.95
N GLN A 329 30.13 -1.74 -10.89
CA GLN A 329 30.82 -2.66 -9.99
C GLN A 329 29.82 -3.47 -9.14
N PRO A 330 30.06 -4.78 -8.90
CA PRO A 330 29.19 -5.62 -8.09
C PRO A 330 28.90 -5.07 -6.69
N GLU A 331 29.89 -4.41 -6.06
CA GLU A 331 29.74 -3.79 -4.74
C GLU A 331 28.70 -2.65 -4.73
N ASN A 332 28.50 -1.98 -5.88
CA ASN A 332 27.60 -0.84 -6.03
C ASN A 332 26.22 -1.22 -6.63
N ARG A 333 25.92 -2.51 -6.75
CA ARG A 333 24.66 -3.00 -7.36
C ARG A 333 23.41 -2.43 -6.69
N GLU A 334 23.38 -2.35 -5.37
CA GLU A 334 22.25 -1.74 -4.63
C GLU A 334 22.09 -0.25 -4.93
N THR A 335 23.19 0.49 -5.03
CA THR A 335 23.21 1.90 -5.44
C THR A 335 22.66 2.06 -6.86
N LEU A 336 23.04 1.17 -7.77
CA LEU A 336 22.54 1.15 -9.14
C LEU A 336 21.03 0.83 -9.21
N ILE A 337 20.54 -0.12 -8.41
CA ILE A 337 19.11 -0.45 -8.32
C ILE A 337 18.30 0.78 -7.88
N LYS A 338 18.73 1.48 -6.82
CA LYS A 338 18.05 2.69 -6.32
C LYS A 338 18.06 3.82 -7.34
N LEU A 339 19.22 4.07 -7.98
CA LEU A 339 19.37 5.05 -9.05
C LEU A 339 18.37 4.77 -10.19
N LEU A 340 18.28 3.53 -10.66
CA LEU A 340 17.37 3.16 -11.74
C LEU A 340 15.89 3.23 -11.34
N ARG A 341 15.53 2.80 -10.11
CA ARG A 341 14.16 2.92 -9.58
C ARG A 341 13.67 4.37 -9.48
N TYR A 342 14.56 5.32 -9.25
CA TYR A 342 14.22 6.75 -9.19
C TYR A 342 13.84 7.35 -10.55
N HIS A 343 14.22 6.71 -11.66
CA HIS A 343 13.80 7.12 -13.01
C HIS A 343 12.40 6.60 -13.37
N VAL A 344 11.76 5.80 -12.51
CA VAL A 344 10.49 5.12 -12.79
C VAL A 344 9.40 5.60 -11.83
N VAL A 345 8.32 6.12 -12.39
CA VAL A 345 7.08 6.46 -11.68
C VAL A 345 6.03 5.37 -11.96
N PRO A 346 5.34 4.82 -10.94
CA PRO A 346 4.22 3.91 -11.16
C PRO A 346 3.00 4.70 -11.68
N GLY A 347 2.28 4.11 -12.63
CA GLY A 347 1.21 4.77 -13.38
C GLY A 347 1.67 5.25 -14.76
N GLN A 348 0.74 5.33 -15.70
CA GLN A 348 0.96 5.92 -17.03
C GLN A 348 0.44 7.34 -16.99
N ILE A 349 1.37 8.29 -17.07
CA ILE A 349 1.09 9.71 -17.05
C ILE A 349 1.49 10.23 -18.43
N THR A 350 0.49 10.56 -19.24
CA THR A 350 0.69 11.10 -20.59
C THR A 350 1.10 12.57 -20.53
N ALA A 351 1.59 13.14 -21.64
CA ALA A 351 2.09 14.52 -21.66
C ALA A 351 1.01 15.56 -21.32
N SER A 352 -0.27 15.25 -21.55
CA SER A 352 -1.43 16.05 -21.15
C SER A 352 -1.83 15.88 -19.67
N GLN A 353 -1.32 14.86 -18.99
CA GLN A 353 -1.54 14.60 -17.56
C GLN A 353 -0.36 15.06 -16.69
N LEU A 354 0.81 15.29 -17.28
CA LEU A 354 1.94 15.93 -16.60
C LEU A 354 1.59 17.37 -16.24
N SER A 355 1.75 17.70 -14.97
CA SER A 355 1.54 19.03 -14.40
C SER A 355 2.67 19.35 -13.43
N THR A 356 2.89 20.65 -13.17
CA THR A 356 3.94 21.09 -12.23
C THR A 356 3.60 20.60 -10.81
N GLY A 357 4.50 19.81 -10.21
CA GLY A 357 4.25 19.13 -8.94
C GLY A 357 5.23 17.99 -8.69
N GLU A 358 4.99 17.19 -7.65
CA GLU A 358 5.86 16.05 -7.30
C GLU A 358 5.20 14.73 -7.71
N LEU A 359 5.96 13.88 -8.43
CA LEU A 359 5.56 12.51 -8.75
C LEU A 359 6.37 11.53 -7.91
N LYS A 360 5.68 10.62 -7.22
CA LYS A 360 6.33 9.56 -6.44
C LYS A 360 6.97 8.53 -7.37
N THR A 361 8.22 8.17 -7.15
CA THR A 361 8.91 7.11 -7.92
C THR A 361 8.78 5.73 -7.24
N ILE A 362 9.22 4.67 -7.93
CA ILE A 362 9.33 3.32 -7.37
C ILE A 362 10.46 3.24 -6.31
N GLU A 363 11.35 4.24 -6.23
CA GLU A 363 12.35 4.39 -5.15
C GLU A 363 11.77 5.14 -3.92
N ASP A 364 10.44 5.33 -3.87
CA ASP A 364 9.68 6.09 -2.84
C ASP A 364 10.07 7.58 -2.68
N SER A 365 11.18 8.01 -3.29
CA SER A 365 11.64 9.40 -3.39
C SER A 365 10.91 10.11 -4.53
N PRO A 366 10.38 11.33 -4.37
CA PRO A 366 9.68 12.03 -5.44
C PRO A 366 10.64 12.68 -6.45
N VAL A 367 10.19 12.80 -7.70
CA VAL A 367 10.76 13.70 -8.72
C VAL A 367 9.86 14.93 -8.86
N ASN A 368 10.46 16.11 -9.03
CA ASN A 368 9.74 17.36 -9.20
C ASN A 368 9.55 17.66 -10.69
N ILE A 369 8.31 17.64 -11.17
CA ILE A 369 7.96 18.02 -12.54
C ILE A 369 7.74 19.53 -12.59
N LYS A 370 8.32 20.17 -13.60
CA LYS A 370 8.04 21.56 -13.98
C LYS A 370 7.56 21.57 -15.43
N VAL A 371 6.34 22.04 -15.64
CA VAL A 371 5.76 22.25 -16.97
C VAL A 371 5.71 23.76 -17.23
N ASP A 372 6.48 24.21 -18.22
CA ASP A 372 6.37 25.55 -18.76
C ASP A 372 5.47 25.53 -20.00
N SER A 373 4.22 25.94 -19.81
CA SER A 373 3.21 26.03 -20.85
C SER A 373 3.49 27.12 -21.90
N ALA A 374 4.39 28.08 -21.63
CA ALA A 374 4.73 29.14 -22.59
C ALA A 374 5.80 28.67 -23.59
N SER A 375 6.76 27.84 -23.16
CA SER A 375 7.78 27.24 -24.04
C SER A 375 7.48 25.79 -24.45
N ASN A 376 6.34 25.23 -24.01
CA ASN A 376 5.95 23.82 -24.16
C ASN A 376 7.05 22.85 -23.70
N GLN A 377 7.72 23.20 -22.59
CA GLN A 377 8.89 22.49 -22.07
C GLN A 377 8.57 21.79 -20.75
N ILE A 378 9.01 20.54 -20.63
CA ILE A 378 8.88 19.75 -19.41
C ILE A 378 10.27 19.49 -18.86
N ALA A 379 10.45 19.73 -17.57
CA ALA A 379 11.64 19.37 -16.81
C ALA A 379 11.29 18.47 -15.61
N VAL A 380 12.24 17.63 -15.23
CA VAL A 380 12.18 16.64 -14.15
C VAL A 380 13.39 16.89 -13.26
N ASN A 381 13.15 17.43 -12.07
CA ASN A 381 14.15 18.09 -11.22
C ASN A 381 14.84 19.25 -11.98
N ASN A 382 16.03 18.98 -12.53
CA ASN A 382 16.79 19.87 -13.40
C ASN A 382 16.92 19.32 -14.84
N ALA A 383 16.65 18.03 -15.04
CA ALA A 383 16.76 17.37 -16.34
C ALA A 383 15.61 17.82 -17.25
N ARG A 384 15.92 18.22 -18.48
CA ARG A 384 14.95 18.56 -19.52
C ARG A 384 14.50 17.32 -20.28
N VAL A 385 13.19 17.20 -20.51
CA VAL A 385 12.60 16.23 -21.44
C VAL A 385 12.92 16.63 -22.89
N LEU A 386 13.58 15.74 -23.62
CA LEU A 386 14.03 15.95 -25.00
C LEU A 386 12.94 15.63 -26.03
N GLN A 387 12.07 14.68 -25.74
CA GLN A 387 10.95 14.27 -26.59
C GLN A 387 9.75 13.91 -25.71
N THR A 388 8.55 14.33 -26.10
CA THR A 388 7.33 14.02 -25.34
C THR A 388 6.70 12.70 -25.81
N ASN A 389 6.29 11.86 -24.84
CA ASN A 389 5.36 10.75 -25.04
C ASN A 389 5.80 9.65 -26.04
N VAL A 390 6.90 8.95 -25.75
CA VAL A 390 7.25 7.71 -26.46
C VAL A 390 6.47 6.55 -25.84
N GLN A 391 5.42 6.06 -26.51
CA GLN A 391 4.53 5.04 -25.95
C GLN A 391 5.10 3.63 -26.06
N ALA A 392 4.90 2.84 -24.99
CA ALA A 392 5.25 1.42 -24.88
C ALA A 392 4.02 0.62 -24.42
N SER A 393 4.04 -0.70 -24.60
CA SER A 393 2.88 -1.56 -24.23
C SER A 393 2.61 -1.63 -22.73
N ASN A 394 3.61 -1.35 -21.89
CA ASN A 394 3.49 -1.30 -20.43
C ASN A 394 3.75 0.10 -19.84
N GLY A 395 3.68 1.17 -20.64
CA GLY A 395 3.79 2.54 -20.13
C GLY A 395 4.26 3.59 -21.14
N VAL A 396 4.93 4.64 -20.64
CA VAL A 396 5.44 5.76 -21.45
C VAL A 396 6.89 6.06 -21.08
N ILE A 397 7.72 6.31 -22.09
CA ILE A 397 9.10 6.78 -21.95
C ILE A 397 9.16 8.28 -22.25
N TYR A 398 9.87 9.02 -21.39
CA TYR A 398 10.26 10.40 -21.57
C TYR A 398 11.80 10.49 -21.62
N PRO A 399 12.41 10.62 -22.81
CA PRO A 399 13.85 10.81 -22.94
C PRO A 399 14.29 12.10 -22.25
N ILE A 400 15.33 12.04 -21.40
CA ILE A 400 15.89 13.21 -20.68
C ILE A 400 17.40 13.39 -20.96
N ASN A 401 17.89 14.62 -20.78
CA ASN A 401 19.27 15.02 -21.06
C ASN A 401 20.26 14.81 -19.89
N GLU A 402 19.79 14.46 -18.70
CA GLU A 402 20.58 14.29 -17.48
C GLU A 402 20.14 13.02 -16.72
N VAL A 403 21.03 12.47 -15.90
CA VAL A 403 20.71 11.32 -15.03
C VAL A 403 20.12 11.83 -13.71
N LEU A 404 18.90 11.39 -13.37
CA LEU A 404 18.25 11.72 -12.11
C LEU A 404 18.93 10.97 -10.96
N ILE A 405 19.68 11.67 -10.13
CA ILE A 405 20.28 11.07 -8.93
C ILE A 405 19.28 11.19 -7.78
N PRO A 406 18.81 10.08 -7.17
CA PRO A 406 17.87 10.17 -6.08
C PRO A 406 18.44 10.91 -4.87
N PRO A 407 17.60 11.66 -4.15
CA PRO A 407 18.02 12.49 -3.03
C PRO A 407 18.61 11.70 -1.86
N ASN A 408 18.34 10.39 -1.77
CA ASN A 408 18.97 9.51 -0.77
C ASN A 408 20.43 9.13 -1.11
N LEU A 409 20.88 9.33 -2.36
CA LEU A 409 22.27 9.10 -2.79
C LEU A 409 23.12 10.38 -2.77
N THR A 410 22.51 11.56 -2.99
CA THR A 410 23.18 12.87 -2.77
C THR A 410 22.95 13.43 -1.35
N GLY A 411 22.02 12.83 -0.62
CA GLY A 411 21.56 13.20 0.72
C GLY A 411 20.71 14.48 0.81
N GLN A 412 20.34 15.11 -0.31
CA GLN A 412 19.51 16.33 -0.33
C GLN A 412 18.06 16.03 -0.72
N GLN A 413 17.17 15.75 0.24
CA GLN A 413 15.76 15.43 -0.06
C GLN A 413 14.82 16.65 -0.09
N PRO A 414 14.17 16.95 -1.24
CA PRO A 414 13.04 17.88 -1.30
C PRO A 414 11.85 17.33 -0.51
N GLY A 415 11.02 18.23 0.03
CA GLY A 415 9.95 17.89 0.95
C GLY A 415 8.56 17.94 0.31
N THR A 416 7.85 16.81 0.33
CA THR A 416 6.43 16.73 -0.02
C THR A 416 5.54 17.31 1.09
N ASN A 417 4.97 18.48 0.81
CA ASN A 417 3.82 18.99 1.55
C ASN A 417 2.53 18.42 0.95
N GLN A 418 1.80 17.57 1.68
CA GLN A 418 0.33 17.62 1.68
C GLN A 418 -0.22 17.39 3.09
N GLY A 419 -1.41 17.94 3.33
CA GLY A 419 -2.18 17.75 4.56
C GLY A 419 -3.25 16.68 4.35
N GLY A 420 -3.44 15.81 5.33
CA GLY A 420 -4.44 14.77 5.34
C GLY A 420 -4.46 14.14 6.72
N THR A 421 -5.53 14.39 7.48
CA THR A 421 -5.67 13.94 8.87
C THR A 421 -5.78 12.42 8.94
N THR A 422 -4.70 11.76 9.34
CA THR A 422 -4.69 10.34 9.71
C THR A 422 -4.16 10.19 11.13
N THR A 423 -4.88 9.38 11.93
CA THR A 423 -4.53 9.03 13.30
C THR A 423 -3.12 8.43 13.32
N GLY A 424 -2.26 8.92 14.22
CA GLY A 424 -0.81 8.88 14.03
C GLY A 424 -0.21 7.48 13.83
N GLN A 425 0.11 7.15 12.58
CA GLN A 425 0.99 6.02 12.26
C GLN A 425 2.40 6.33 12.78
N VAL A 426 2.76 5.69 13.89
CA VAL A 426 4.12 5.76 14.46
C VAL A 426 5.05 4.95 13.57
N SER A 427 6.10 5.59 13.05
CA SER A 427 7.12 4.94 12.23
C SER A 427 8.50 5.42 12.70
N PRO A 428 9.18 4.68 13.59
CA PRO A 428 10.45 5.10 14.18
C PRO A 428 11.52 5.41 13.14
N GLY A 429 12.32 6.45 13.38
CA GLY A 429 13.38 6.89 12.47
C GLY A 429 12.91 7.83 11.35
N ARG A 430 11.60 8.03 11.15
CA ARG A 430 11.08 8.91 10.08
C ARG A 430 11.50 10.38 10.22
N ARG A 431 11.57 11.10 9.09
CA ARG A 431 11.82 12.56 9.06
C ARG A 431 10.65 13.37 9.64
N THR A 432 10.93 14.23 10.61
CA THR A 432 9.95 15.14 11.26
C THR A 432 9.84 16.49 10.53
N LEU A 433 8.91 17.35 10.94
CA LEU A 433 8.87 18.76 10.53
C LEU A 433 10.19 19.49 10.81
N GLY A 434 10.86 19.13 11.90
CA GLY A 434 12.15 19.68 12.29
C GLY A 434 13.36 18.91 11.74
N GLY A 435 13.21 18.23 10.60
CA GLY A 435 14.32 17.54 9.94
C GLY A 435 14.45 16.03 10.25
N PRO A 436 15.54 15.39 9.77
CA PRO A 436 15.74 13.94 9.81
C PRO A 436 15.97 13.42 11.23
N SER A 437 15.97 12.10 11.37
CA SER A 437 16.49 11.45 12.58
C SER A 437 18.02 11.54 12.56
N TYR A 438 18.65 11.51 13.72
CA TYR A 438 20.11 11.53 13.82
C TYR A 438 20.62 10.85 15.09
N ILE A 439 21.90 10.48 15.06
CA ILE A 439 22.70 10.13 16.23
C ILE A 439 23.98 10.95 16.20
N GLY A 440 24.46 11.44 17.34
CA GLY A 440 25.50 12.44 17.39
C GLY A 440 26.23 12.53 18.71
N VAL A 441 27.20 13.45 18.73
CA VAL A 441 27.98 13.83 19.91
C VAL A 441 27.78 15.31 20.19
N ALA A 442 27.77 15.67 21.47
CA ALA A 442 27.55 17.03 21.94
C ALA A 442 28.36 17.31 23.22
N GLY A 443 28.73 18.57 23.42
CA GLY A 443 29.14 19.06 24.73
C GLY A 443 27.90 19.49 25.52
N ASN A 444 27.81 19.08 26.78
CA ASN A 444 26.95 19.71 27.77
C ASN A 444 27.72 20.86 28.44
N ILE A 445 27.08 22.02 28.59
CA ILE A 445 27.55 23.16 29.37
C ILE A 445 26.57 23.31 30.53
N GLY A 446 27.01 22.93 31.71
CA GLY A 446 26.20 23.06 32.91
C GLY A 446 25.98 24.49 33.37
N LEU A 447 24.79 24.76 33.94
CA LEU A 447 24.37 26.09 34.40
C LEU A 447 24.07 26.14 35.90
N THR A 448 23.34 25.14 36.42
CA THR A 448 22.97 25.04 37.85
C THR A 448 22.52 23.62 38.20
N GLY A 449 22.54 23.25 39.49
CA GLY A 449 22.20 21.93 40.03
C GLY A 449 23.42 21.13 40.49
N ALA A 450 23.21 19.88 40.91
CA ALA A 450 24.21 19.10 41.66
C ALA A 450 24.81 17.90 40.90
N ASN A 451 24.42 17.64 39.65
CA ASN A 451 24.75 16.40 38.92
C ASN A 451 25.30 16.65 37.50
N ALA A 452 25.50 15.61 36.69
CA ALA A 452 26.21 15.72 35.40
C ALA A 452 25.59 16.69 34.36
N LEU A 453 24.33 17.12 34.53
CA LEU A 453 23.73 18.19 33.74
C LEU A 453 24.24 19.59 34.11
N SER A 454 24.64 19.81 35.38
CA SER A 454 25.12 21.08 35.91
C SER A 454 26.63 21.32 35.74
N VAL A 455 27.34 20.36 35.14
CA VAL A 455 28.79 20.44 34.86
C VAL A 455 29.08 20.31 33.36
N GLY A 456 30.22 20.83 32.92
CA GLY A 456 30.69 20.72 31.53
C GLY A 456 31.15 19.29 31.20
N ASN A 457 30.42 18.60 30.33
CA ASN A 457 30.57 17.15 30.08
C ASN A 457 30.44 16.78 28.59
N ILE A 458 30.85 15.56 28.21
CA ILE A 458 30.57 15.00 26.87
C ILE A 458 29.23 14.28 26.91
N SER A 459 28.49 14.30 25.80
CA SER A 459 27.21 13.61 25.68
C SER A 459 27.04 12.95 24.31
N VAL A 460 26.32 11.83 24.28
CA VAL A 460 25.78 11.24 23.07
C VAL A 460 24.31 11.65 22.97
N ILE A 461 23.94 12.15 21.80
CA ILE A 461 22.61 12.71 21.53
C ILE A 461 21.94 11.96 20.39
N SER A 462 20.62 11.90 20.38
CA SER A 462 19.86 11.37 19.26
C SER A 462 18.54 12.10 19.06
N LYS A 463 17.97 11.92 17.88
CA LYS A 463 16.60 12.29 17.53
C LYS A 463 16.02 11.14 16.72
N LEU A 464 14.91 10.57 17.19
CA LEU A 464 14.15 9.54 16.49
C LEU A 464 12.76 10.09 16.22
N GLY A 465 12.47 10.43 14.97
CA GLY A 465 11.10 10.80 14.59
C GLY A 465 10.15 9.63 14.75
N LEU A 466 8.96 9.90 15.31
CA LEU A 466 7.89 8.93 15.53
C LEU A 466 6.68 9.24 14.64
N THR A 467 6.26 10.51 14.59
CA THR A 467 5.19 11.01 13.70
C THR A 467 5.73 12.18 12.86
N ARG A 468 4.85 12.95 12.19
CA ARG A 468 5.25 14.16 11.46
C ARG A 468 5.81 15.25 12.38
N ASN A 469 5.29 15.36 13.60
CA ASN A 469 5.59 16.42 14.56
C ASN A 469 6.04 15.91 15.93
N ILE A 470 6.11 14.59 16.16
CA ILE A 470 6.59 14.00 17.41
C ILE A 470 7.88 13.21 17.15
N SER A 471 8.87 13.40 18.00
CA SER A 471 10.08 12.59 18.11
C SER A 471 10.35 12.21 19.57
N VAL A 472 11.27 11.28 19.79
CA VAL A 472 11.98 11.12 21.06
C VAL A 472 13.44 11.50 20.88
N ARG A 473 14.05 12.07 21.91
CA ARG A 473 15.47 12.45 21.89
C ARG A 473 16.29 11.81 23.03
N PRO A 474 16.43 10.47 23.05
CA PRO A 474 17.34 9.81 23.98
C PRO A 474 18.74 10.43 23.91
N SER A 475 19.32 10.73 25.07
CA SER A 475 20.70 11.18 25.19
C SER A 475 21.30 10.73 26.51
N ALA A 476 22.62 10.62 26.54
CA ALA A 476 23.39 10.29 27.74
C ALA A 476 24.48 11.34 27.91
N VAL A 477 24.53 11.98 29.08
CA VAL A 477 25.56 12.94 29.49
C VAL A 477 26.52 12.21 30.42
N PHE A 478 27.78 12.13 30.01
CA PHE A 478 28.84 11.39 30.70
C PHE A 478 29.71 12.38 31.48
N GLY A 479 29.49 12.47 32.79
CA GLY A 479 30.42 13.06 33.75
C GLY A 479 31.01 11.99 34.66
N ASP A 480 31.33 12.36 35.90
CA ASP A 480 31.70 11.41 36.97
C ASP A 480 30.55 10.41 37.23
N GLU A 481 29.31 10.88 37.07
CA GLU A 481 28.08 10.10 37.04
C GLU A 481 27.39 10.31 35.68
N THR A 482 26.63 9.31 35.20
CA THR A 482 25.97 9.39 33.89
C THR A 482 24.49 9.72 34.07
N ILE A 483 23.99 10.69 33.28
CA ILE A 483 22.57 11.01 33.24
C ILE A 483 21.99 10.65 31.90
N VAL A 484 20.91 9.86 31.89
CA VAL A 484 20.16 9.49 30.70
C VAL A 484 18.90 10.33 30.63
N LEU A 485 18.73 11.07 29.53
CA LEU A 485 17.56 11.89 29.24
C LEU A 485 16.70 11.20 28.18
N VAL A 486 15.40 11.05 28.43
CA VAL A 486 14.44 10.46 27.48
C VAL A 486 13.20 11.37 27.30
N PRO A 487 13.34 12.58 26.72
CA PRO A 487 12.22 13.43 26.38
C PRO A 487 11.50 12.98 25.11
N VAL A 488 10.16 13.12 25.13
CA VAL A 488 9.32 13.19 23.92
C VAL A 488 9.24 14.66 23.51
N THR A 489 9.59 14.97 22.27
CA THR A 489 9.62 16.33 21.72
C THR A 489 8.60 16.55 20.61
N LEU A 490 7.95 17.71 20.65
CA LEU A 490 7.23 18.29 19.52
C LEU A 490 8.22 19.06 18.64
N ASP A 491 8.38 18.63 17.39
CA ASP A 491 9.22 19.27 16.38
C ASP A 491 8.40 20.25 15.53
N PHE A 492 8.87 21.48 15.41
CA PHE A 492 8.27 22.51 14.59
C PHE A 492 8.91 22.55 13.19
N ALA A 493 8.19 23.11 12.22
CA ALA A 493 8.69 23.28 10.85
C ALA A 493 9.88 24.25 10.84
N SER A 494 10.85 24.00 9.96
CA SER A 494 12.02 24.85 9.82
C SER A 494 11.66 26.29 9.41
N GLN A 495 12.35 27.27 10.00
CA GLN A 495 12.17 28.70 9.78
C GLN A 495 13.50 29.32 9.35
N ALA A 496 13.45 30.34 8.50
CA ALA A 496 14.64 31.09 8.11
C ALA A 496 15.00 32.11 9.21
N ALA A 497 16.12 31.90 9.89
CA ALA A 497 16.67 32.84 10.86
C ALA A 497 17.83 33.65 10.23
N PRO A 498 17.72 34.99 10.14
CA PRO A 498 18.82 35.84 9.73
C PRO A 498 19.84 35.96 10.88
N VAL A 499 21.09 35.60 10.63
CA VAL A 499 22.21 35.73 11.57
C VAL A 499 23.37 36.39 10.81
N SER A 500 23.79 37.58 11.25
CA SER A 500 24.94 38.31 10.70
C SER A 500 24.93 38.47 9.16
N GLY A 501 23.75 38.67 8.56
CA GLY A 501 23.58 38.86 7.11
C GLY A 501 23.48 37.55 6.30
N GLN A 502 23.66 36.39 6.92
CA GLN A 502 23.39 35.08 6.32
C GLN A 502 22.05 34.53 6.84
N THR A 503 21.33 33.76 6.04
CA THR A 503 20.08 33.11 6.44
C THR A 503 20.31 31.62 6.68
N PHE A 504 20.00 31.18 7.90
CA PHE A 504 20.10 29.78 8.30
C PHE A 504 18.71 29.18 8.46
N SER A 505 18.56 27.91 8.10
CA SER A 505 17.33 27.16 8.41
C SER A 505 17.45 26.60 9.82
N ILE A 506 16.55 27.01 10.72
CA ILE A 506 16.50 26.51 12.10
C ILE A 506 15.18 25.79 12.34
N SER A 507 15.20 24.70 13.09
CA SER A 507 14.03 23.86 13.37
C SER A 507 13.80 23.77 14.88
N PRO A 508 12.90 24.59 15.45
CA PRO A 508 12.64 24.57 16.89
C PRO A 508 12.03 23.24 17.34
N PHE A 509 12.23 22.91 18.61
CA PHE A 509 11.52 21.83 19.30
C PHE A 509 11.32 22.16 20.78
N ILE A 510 10.30 21.55 21.39
CA ILE A 510 10.04 21.58 22.83
C ILE A 510 9.55 20.20 23.27
N GLY A 511 9.87 19.78 24.50
CA GLY A 511 9.45 18.47 25.00
C GLY A 511 9.55 18.32 26.51
N ALA A 512 9.09 17.16 26.95
CA ALA A 512 9.18 16.72 28.34
C ALA A 512 9.39 15.20 28.40
N GLY A 513 9.87 14.70 29.52
CA GLY A 513 10.05 13.27 29.74
C GLY A 513 10.72 13.00 31.07
N VAL A 514 11.62 12.02 31.09
CA VAL A 514 12.37 11.63 32.30
C VAL A 514 13.87 11.87 32.13
N ALA A 515 14.50 12.32 33.21
CA ALA A 515 15.93 12.24 33.43
C ALA A 515 16.19 11.14 34.46
N ILE A 516 17.18 10.29 34.21
CA ILE A 516 17.58 9.20 35.08
C ILE A 516 19.04 9.45 35.46
N ASP A 517 19.31 9.65 36.73
CA ASP A 517 20.66 9.72 37.27
C ASP A 517 21.12 8.30 37.59
N THR A 518 22.28 7.89 37.09
CA THR A 518 22.84 6.54 37.33
C THR A 518 23.94 6.56 38.39
N SER A 519 23.89 7.52 39.31
CA SER A 519 24.66 7.54 40.54
C SER A 519 24.31 6.36 41.46
N GLY A 520 24.97 6.28 42.62
CA GLY A 520 24.95 5.09 43.50
C GLY A 520 23.57 4.62 43.95
N ASP A 521 22.61 5.54 44.04
CA ASP A 521 21.17 5.28 44.16
C ASP A 521 20.49 5.87 42.91
N THR A 522 19.78 5.06 42.12
CA THR A 522 19.24 5.49 40.81
C THR A 522 18.01 6.38 40.96
N ASP A 523 18.21 7.70 40.84
CA ASP A 523 17.14 8.69 40.90
C ASP A 523 16.49 8.98 39.55
N ILE A 524 15.18 9.23 39.56
CA ILE A 524 14.39 9.54 38.36
C ILE A 524 13.62 10.84 38.57
N ALA A 525 13.90 11.83 37.73
CA ALA A 525 13.24 13.12 37.71
C ALA A 525 12.36 13.30 36.45
N VAL A 526 11.34 14.14 36.57
CA VAL A 526 10.70 14.74 35.39
C VAL A 526 11.66 15.77 34.78
N MET A 527 11.69 15.86 33.45
CA MET A 527 12.47 16.90 32.75
C MET A 527 11.64 17.66 31.72
N ALA A 528 12.06 18.89 31.44
CA ALA A 528 11.66 19.70 30.30
C ALA A 528 12.88 19.94 29.39
N THR A 529 12.65 20.02 28.08
CA THR A 529 13.69 20.34 27.09
C THR A 529 13.16 21.30 26.02
N GLY A 530 14.01 22.17 25.51
CA GLY A 530 13.68 23.05 24.39
C GLY A 530 14.94 23.45 23.63
N GLY A 531 14.86 23.53 22.30
CA GLY A 531 16.04 23.73 21.47
C GLY A 531 15.76 23.98 20.00
N VAL A 532 16.83 23.98 19.21
CA VAL A 532 16.83 24.16 17.76
C VAL A 532 17.76 23.15 17.08
N ASP A 533 17.29 22.55 15.99
CA ASP A 533 18.13 21.81 15.04
C ASP A 533 18.47 22.69 13.84
N ILE A 534 19.73 22.73 13.43
CA ILE A 534 20.25 23.51 12.31
C ILE A 534 20.87 22.54 11.29
N PRO A 535 20.22 22.26 10.14
CA PRO A 535 20.79 21.40 9.12
C PRO A 535 22.09 22.01 8.57
N LEU A 536 23.21 21.30 8.73
CA LEU A 536 24.52 21.71 8.19
C LEU A 536 24.74 21.19 6.76
N GLY A 537 23.73 20.54 6.19
CA GLY A 537 23.75 19.95 4.86
C GLY A 537 22.89 18.69 4.83
N SER A 538 23.26 17.76 3.96
CA SER A 538 22.58 16.48 3.78
C SER A 538 22.78 15.51 4.95
N ARG A 539 24.05 15.31 5.34
CA ARG A 539 24.46 14.25 6.28
C ARG A 539 24.57 14.69 7.73
N PHE A 540 24.55 15.99 8.01
CA PHE A 540 24.80 16.51 9.36
C PHE A 540 23.77 17.55 9.80
N THR A 541 23.44 17.52 11.08
CA THR A 541 22.57 18.48 11.76
C THR A 541 23.26 18.94 13.03
N ALA A 542 23.51 20.25 13.17
CA ALA A 542 23.87 20.82 14.46
C ALA A 542 22.61 20.92 15.33
N THR A 543 22.74 20.78 16.65
CA THR A 543 21.62 20.96 17.58
C THR A 543 22.08 21.74 18.81
N GLY A 544 21.18 22.56 19.33
CA GLY A 544 21.36 23.28 20.59
C GLY A 544 20.11 23.15 21.44
N ALA A 545 20.24 22.67 22.69
CA ALA A 545 19.12 22.35 23.57
C ALA A 545 19.39 22.79 25.01
N VAL A 546 18.40 23.38 25.66
CA VAL A 546 18.38 23.55 27.12
C VAL A 546 17.58 22.40 27.71
N ASN A 547 18.19 21.68 28.66
CA ASN A 547 17.58 20.58 29.39
C ASN A 547 17.50 20.96 30.87
N ALA A 548 16.30 20.89 31.45
CA ALA A 548 16.04 21.13 32.88
C ALA A 548 15.41 19.89 33.50
N ALA A 549 16.07 19.28 34.48
CA ALA A 549 15.59 18.11 35.20
C ALA A 549 15.29 18.47 36.66
N PHE A 550 14.13 18.05 37.15
CA PHE A 550 13.60 18.40 38.47
C PHE A 550 13.81 17.23 39.45
N PHE A 551 15.07 17.01 39.84
CA PHE A 551 15.43 16.18 41.00
C PHE A 551 15.16 16.98 42.30
N ASP A 552 15.66 16.52 43.45
CA ASP A 552 15.62 17.28 44.71
C ASP A 552 16.20 18.70 44.56
N GLU A 553 17.25 18.84 43.74
CA GLU A 553 17.67 20.12 43.16
C GLU A 553 17.41 20.15 41.66
N THR A 554 17.01 21.32 41.13
CA THR A 554 16.78 21.47 39.68
C THR A 554 18.11 21.64 38.96
N SER A 555 18.46 20.65 38.13
CA SER A 555 19.66 20.68 37.29
C SER A 555 19.37 21.17 35.89
N VAL A 556 20.17 22.10 35.38
CA VAL A 556 20.02 22.70 34.06
C VAL A 556 21.34 22.67 33.28
N GLY A 557 21.29 22.13 32.06
CA GLY A 557 22.41 22.08 31.13
C GLY A 557 22.04 22.56 29.73
N LEU A 558 22.98 23.22 29.06
CA LEU A 558 22.94 23.61 27.65
C LEU A 558 23.75 22.60 26.82
N THR A 559 23.09 21.79 26.01
CA THR A 559 23.72 20.82 25.11
C THR A 559 23.93 21.44 23.74
N LEU A 560 25.16 21.37 23.19
CA LEU A 560 25.54 21.83 21.85
C LEU A 560 26.29 20.73 21.11
N GLY A 561 25.84 20.31 19.93
CA GLY A 561 26.48 19.21 19.22
C GLY A 561 26.10 19.03 17.76
N VAL A 562 26.57 17.92 17.18
CA VAL A 562 26.35 17.55 15.77
C VAL A 562 25.93 16.08 15.67
N GLY A 563 24.83 15.84 14.98
CA GLY A 563 24.33 14.52 14.62
C GLY A 563 24.58 14.16 13.16
N TYR A 564 24.83 12.88 12.91
CA TYR A 564 24.80 12.25 11.60
C TYR A 564 23.37 11.81 11.28
N ASN A 565 22.84 12.26 10.14
CA ASN A 565 21.46 12.06 9.72
C ASN A 565 21.23 10.65 9.15
N PHE A 566 20.07 10.07 9.43
CA PHE A 566 19.57 8.81 8.82
C PHE A 566 18.05 8.85 8.58
#